data_AF-A0A7K0FGZ5-F1
#
_entry.id   AF-A0A7K0FGZ5-F1
#
_cell.length_a   1.000
_cell.length_b   1.000
_cell.length_c   1.000
_cell.angle_alpha   90.00
_cell.angle_beta   90.00
_cell.angle_gamma   90.00
#
_symmetry.space_group_name_H-M   'P 1'
#
loop_
_entity.id
_entity.type
_entity.pdbx_description
1 polymer ?
#
loop_
_entity_poly.entity_id
_entity_poly.type
_entity_poly.pdbx_seq_one_letter_code
_entity_poly.pdbx_strand_id
1 'polypeptide(L)'
;MNKNSHLFKSRKALKVFLKAKRRKKKLKNIKHKGSVHLTQNLTRKYNKRKYRGHQSKIFKKKPEYNDVIKFLIPHYKKFSERQLPANDDGNLIVPKTFSISENTEESMYFLKRLFHCLYSEKPKLIIVDYILCDYLDVDASACMDLILEGFINYYNKCLNKGHKVKIDRILPKNFENKPKIKNVLFSIGAYKNLKRFEMIKSPDADFIAFNLRIGDKQQDKTGVLKEIHETEIVDYVIDCLASSGHVLTSTAEGNLSKVVGEVMANAEEHSNFRYRYAIGYYMKPNKINNDLGVFKLSIFNFGQTIYESFSKNDNCNSVIVEQMADLSQQYTTKRWFKKAKFEEETLWTLYSLQEGVTSMKNWKRGKGTIRFIDRFFKLKGDDCNDNVSKLTLISGNSKIIFDGTYPLQEIIKGNDEKPMQVMTFNNSGNISELPNDKYVTFVPPTFPGTLITAKICLTNKNII
;
A
#
# COMPACT_ATOMS: atom_id res chain seq x y z
N MET A 1 27.73 -26.08 -31.60
CA MET A 1 27.96 -24.74 -32.20
C MET A 1 26.63 -23.99 -32.26
N ASN A 2 26.57 -22.75 -31.77
CA ASN A 2 25.32 -22.01 -31.49
C ASN A 2 25.02 -21.01 -32.63
N LYS A 3 23.88 -21.15 -33.31
CA LYS A 3 23.49 -20.43 -34.55
C LYS A 3 23.22 -18.91 -34.46
N ASN A 4 23.62 -18.21 -33.39
CA ASN A 4 23.31 -16.77 -33.21
C ASN A 4 24.54 -15.85 -33.03
N SER A 5 25.75 -16.26 -33.44
CA SER A 5 26.96 -15.45 -33.26
C SER A 5 27.06 -14.22 -34.18
N HIS A 6 26.24 -14.09 -35.21
CA HIS A 6 26.35 -13.02 -36.21
C HIS A 6 25.54 -11.73 -35.92
N LEU A 7 24.83 -11.64 -34.80
CA LEU A 7 23.94 -10.50 -34.50
C LEU A 7 24.56 -9.37 -33.65
N PHE A 8 25.85 -9.45 -33.28
CA PHE A 8 26.46 -8.46 -32.39
C PHE A 8 27.73 -7.86 -33.01
N LYS A 9 27.63 -6.62 -33.52
CA LYS A 9 28.73 -5.87 -34.16
C LYS A 9 29.92 -5.53 -33.23
N SER A 10 29.88 -5.86 -31.94
CA SER A 10 31.05 -5.74 -31.06
C SER A 10 31.09 -6.80 -29.95
N ARG A 11 32.30 -7.22 -29.55
CA ARG A 11 32.54 -8.13 -28.41
C ARG A 11 31.92 -7.62 -27.11
N LYS A 12 31.76 -6.29 -26.96
CA LYS A 12 31.13 -5.65 -25.80
C LYS A 12 29.62 -5.91 -25.78
N ALA A 13 28.94 -5.79 -26.93
CA ALA A 13 27.51 -6.08 -27.06
C ALA A 13 27.18 -7.56 -26.77
N LEU A 14 28.03 -8.49 -27.27
CA LEU A 14 27.90 -9.92 -26.97
C LEU A 14 28.07 -10.22 -25.46
N LYS A 15 29.02 -9.56 -24.79
CA LYS A 15 29.21 -9.70 -23.32
C LYS A 15 27.99 -9.20 -22.55
N VAL A 16 27.41 -8.06 -22.92
CA VAL A 16 26.20 -7.50 -22.28
C VAL A 16 25.01 -8.44 -22.47
N PHE A 17 24.79 -8.94 -23.68
CA PHE A 17 23.74 -9.92 -23.98
C PHE A 17 23.88 -11.22 -23.18
N LEU A 18 25.09 -11.79 -23.11
CA LEU A 18 25.36 -13.00 -22.34
C LEU A 18 25.16 -12.77 -20.83
N LYS A 19 25.51 -11.59 -20.30
CA LYS A 19 25.30 -11.21 -18.90
C LYS A 19 23.80 -11.08 -18.59
N ALA A 20 23.02 -10.47 -19.49
CA ALA A 20 21.56 -10.39 -19.41
C ALA A 20 20.89 -11.78 -19.47
N LYS A 21 21.36 -12.67 -20.35
CA LYS A 21 20.86 -14.06 -20.47
C LYS A 21 21.18 -14.88 -19.21
N ARG A 22 22.38 -14.74 -18.64
CA ARG A 22 22.76 -15.35 -17.36
C ARG A 22 21.91 -14.80 -16.20
N ARG A 23 21.62 -13.50 -16.17
CA ARG A 23 20.73 -12.85 -15.18
C ARG A 23 19.30 -13.37 -15.29
N LYS A 24 18.73 -13.47 -16.50
CA LYS A 24 17.41 -14.08 -16.76
C LYS A 24 17.36 -15.56 -16.32
N LYS A 25 18.42 -16.35 -16.55
CA LYS A 25 18.49 -17.75 -16.10
C LYS A 25 18.59 -17.85 -14.57
N LYS A 26 19.35 -16.97 -13.92
CA LYS A 26 19.47 -16.89 -12.45
C LYS A 26 18.13 -16.49 -11.81
N LEU A 27 17.42 -15.51 -12.38
CA LEU A 27 16.08 -15.10 -11.95
C LEU A 27 15.03 -16.20 -12.18
N LYS A 28 15.09 -16.94 -13.30
CA LYS A 28 14.24 -18.12 -13.50
C LYS A 28 14.51 -19.21 -12.47
N ASN A 29 15.77 -19.47 -12.12
CA ASN A 29 16.13 -20.46 -11.10
C ASN A 29 15.73 -20.02 -9.68
N ILE A 30 15.77 -18.73 -9.36
CA ILE A 30 15.27 -18.17 -8.10
C ILE A 30 13.74 -18.25 -8.05
N LYS A 31 13.04 -17.92 -9.15
CA LYS A 31 11.59 -18.13 -9.27
C LYS A 31 11.21 -19.61 -9.14
N HIS A 32 11.98 -20.53 -9.74
CA HIS A 32 11.72 -21.97 -9.60
C HIS A 32 11.99 -22.49 -8.18
N LYS A 33 13.06 -22.04 -7.51
CA LYS A 33 13.33 -22.36 -6.11
C LYS A 33 12.33 -21.71 -5.14
N GLY A 34 11.72 -20.59 -5.52
CA GLY A 34 10.64 -19.93 -4.77
C GLY A 34 9.23 -20.44 -5.08
N SER A 35 9.06 -21.41 -5.98
CA SER A 35 7.73 -21.91 -6.41
C SER A 35 7.57 -23.43 -6.33
N VAL A 36 8.56 -24.16 -5.81
CA VAL A 36 8.50 -25.62 -5.64
C VAL A 36 8.86 -25.99 -4.20
N HIS A 37 7.98 -25.64 -3.24
CA HIS A 37 7.80 -26.35 -1.96
C HIS A 37 6.73 -25.64 -1.11
N LEU A 38 5.46 -25.76 -1.51
CA LEU A 38 4.31 -25.40 -0.66
C LEU A 38 3.21 -26.47 -0.70
N THR A 39 3.61 -27.73 -0.89
CA THR A 39 2.73 -28.90 -0.93
C THR A 39 2.98 -29.82 0.25
N GLN A 40 2.55 -29.45 1.47
CA GLN A 40 2.32 -30.44 2.53
C GLN A 40 1.06 -30.11 3.36
N ASN A 41 0.01 -30.86 3.04
CA ASN A 41 -1.26 -31.01 3.76
C ASN A 41 -1.11 -31.01 5.30
N LEU A 42 -1.69 -30.00 5.97
CA LEU A 42 -1.75 -29.93 7.45
C LEU A 42 -2.46 -31.15 8.06
N THR A 43 -3.45 -31.70 7.37
CA THR A 43 -4.23 -32.88 7.79
C THR A 43 -3.47 -34.20 7.60
N ARG A 44 -2.65 -34.32 6.55
CA ARG A 44 -1.91 -35.57 6.25
C ARG A 44 -0.69 -35.75 7.17
N LYS A 45 -0.10 -34.66 7.67
CA LYS A 45 0.98 -34.67 8.67
C LYS A 45 0.51 -35.01 10.09
N TYR A 46 -0.72 -34.60 10.46
CA TYR A 46 -1.31 -34.98 11.75
C TYR A 46 -1.59 -36.50 11.80
N ASN A 47 -2.21 -37.05 10.75
CA ASN A 47 -2.56 -38.47 10.70
C ASN A 47 -1.35 -39.41 10.56
N LYS A 48 -0.27 -39.02 9.85
CA LYS A 48 0.98 -39.82 9.80
C LYS A 48 1.73 -39.88 11.15
N ARG A 49 1.49 -38.96 12.08
CA ARG A 49 2.16 -38.94 13.40
C ARG A 49 1.43 -39.75 14.47
N LYS A 50 0.18 -40.15 14.24
CA LYS A 50 -0.55 -41.04 15.17
C LYS A 50 0.05 -42.46 15.19
N TYR A 51 0.82 -42.83 14.17
CA TYR A 51 1.44 -44.15 14.00
C TYR A 51 2.96 -44.21 14.27
N ARG A 52 3.59 -43.11 14.71
CA ARG A 52 5.01 -43.12 15.10
C ARG A 52 5.15 -42.78 16.57
N GLY A 53 5.19 -43.85 17.36
CA GLY A 53 6.01 -44.04 18.57
C GLY A 53 6.05 -42.93 19.61
N HIS A 54 5.69 -43.30 20.84
CA HIS A 54 6.07 -42.61 22.06
C HIS A 54 7.57 -42.26 22.06
N GLN A 55 7.91 -41.03 21.69
CA GLN A 55 9.13 -40.37 22.13
C GLN A 55 8.70 -39.10 22.84
N SER A 56 9.19 -38.94 24.06
CA SER A 56 8.98 -37.79 24.94
C SER A 56 9.18 -36.49 24.16
N LYS A 57 8.06 -35.81 23.83
CA LYS A 57 8.11 -34.55 23.10
C LYS A 57 8.56 -33.47 24.06
N ILE A 58 9.87 -33.19 24.09
CA ILE A 58 10.35 -31.86 24.47
C ILE A 58 9.67 -30.90 23.48
N PHE A 59 8.63 -30.21 23.93
CA PHE A 59 7.93 -29.24 23.10
C PHE A 59 8.94 -28.14 22.75
N LYS A 60 9.34 -28.08 21.48
CA LYS A 60 10.16 -26.99 20.97
C LYS A 60 9.45 -25.66 21.28
N LYS A 61 10.19 -24.59 21.60
CA LYS A 61 9.62 -23.25 21.86
C LYS A 61 8.63 -22.86 20.75
N LYS A 62 7.44 -22.39 21.15
CA LYS A 62 6.39 -21.92 20.23
C LYS A 62 7.01 -20.89 19.28
N PRO A 63 6.78 -21.00 17.95
CA PRO A 63 7.25 -19.99 17.01
C PRO A 63 6.77 -18.60 17.42
N GLU A 64 7.52 -17.59 17.05
CA GLU A 64 7.08 -16.21 17.15
C GLU A 64 6.36 -15.78 15.86
N TYR A 65 5.47 -14.81 16.00
CA TYR A 65 4.88 -14.08 14.88
C TYR A 65 5.97 -13.33 14.09
N ASN A 66 5.71 -13.03 12.80
CA ASN A 66 6.59 -12.14 12.04
C ASN A 66 6.43 -10.69 12.53
N ASP A 67 7.30 -9.78 12.08
CA ASP A 67 7.30 -8.41 12.58
C ASP A 67 6.00 -7.66 12.26
N VAL A 68 5.35 -7.98 11.13
CA VAL A 68 4.05 -7.39 10.76
C VAL A 68 2.97 -7.76 11.78
N ILE A 69 2.79 -9.05 12.07
CA ILE A 69 1.78 -9.48 13.03
C ILE A 69 2.15 -9.01 14.45
N LYS A 70 3.43 -9.05 14.83
CA LYS A 70 3.90 -8.49 16.11
C LYS A 70 3.51 -7.03 16.26
N PHE A 71 3.72 -6.23 15.22
CA PHE A 71 3.33 -4.82 15.20
C PHE A 71 1.80 -4.66 15.26
N LEU A 72 1.04 -5.42 14.47
CA LEU A 72 -0.41 -5.24 14.40
C LEU A 72 -1.19 -5.72 15.64
N ILE A 73 -0.66 -6.64 16.45
CA ILE A 73 -1.34 -7.14 17.67
C ILE A 73 -1.84 -6.02 18.62
N PRO A 74 -1.03 -5.01 18.99
CA PRO A 74 -1.52 -3.89 19.82
C PRO A 74 -2.44 -2.92 19.06
N HIS A 75 -2.42 -2.91 17.72
CA HIS A 75 -3.09 -1.88 16.91
C HIS A 75 -4.39 -2.33 16.24
N TYR A 76 -4.61 -3.63 15.98
CA TYR A 76 -5.74 -4.09 15.16
C TYR A 76 -7.10 -3.69 15.72
N LYS A 77 -7.24 -3.51 17.05
CA LYS A 77 -8.49 -3.04 17.65
C LYS A 77 -8.85 -1.62 17.23
N LYS A 78 -7.87 -0.78 16.93
CA LYS A 78 -8.03 0.61 16.47
C LYS A 78 -8.38 0.73 14.99
N PHE A 79 -8.32 -0.36 14.23
CA PHE A 79 -8.76 -0.36 12.83
C PHE A 79 -10.21 0.09 12.70
N SER A 80 -11.04 -0.10 13.72
CA SER A 80 -12.40 0.44 13.73
C SER A 80 -12.90 0.52 15.16
N GLU A 81 -13.68 1.53 15.50
CA GLU A 81 -14.33 1.65 16.81
C GLU A 81 -15.49 0.66 16.96
N ARG A 82 -16.04 0.16 15.85
CA ARG A 82 -17.15 -0.80 15.85
C ARG A 82 -16.79 -2.04 16.66
N GLN A 83 -17.72 -2.48 17.50
CA GLN A 83 -17.54 -3.67 18.31
C GLN A 83 -17.42 -4.92 17.44
N LEU A 84 -16.61 -5.86 17.92
CA LEU A 84 -16.55 -7.19 17.32
C LEU A 84 -17.85 -7.94 17.63
N PRO A 85 -18.34 -8.79 16.72
CA PRO A 85 -19.51 -9.61 17.00
C PRO A 85 -19.23 -10.52 18.22
N ALA A 86 -20.27 -10.74 19.04
CA ALA A 86 -20.16 -11.59 20.23
C ALA A 86 -19.75 -13.03 19.88
N ASN A 87 -20.31 -13.54 18.77
CA ASN A 87 -19.97 -14.84 18.20
C ASN A 87 -19.03 -14.65 17.01
N ASP A 88 -17.87 -15.30 17.09
CA ASP A 88 -16.92 -15.39 15.99
C ASP A 88 -17.12 -16.73 15.27
N ASP A 89 -18.09 -16.74 14.35
CA ASP A 89 -18.46 -17.90 13.52
C ASP A 89 -17.46 -18.15 12.38
N GLY A 90 -16.47 -17.28 12.21
CA GLY A 90 -15.50 -17.33 11.13
C GLY A 90 -16.04 -16.89 9.76
N ASN A 91 -17.29 -16.39 9.67
CA ASN A 91 -17.85 -15.90 8.41
C ASN A 91 -17.63 -14.39 8.23
N LEU A 92 -16.81 -14.03 7.27
CA LEU A 92 -16.36 -12.66 7.02
C LEU A 92 -16.87 -12.19 5.66
N ILE A 93 -17.94 -11.40 5.68
CA ILE A 93 -18.49 -10.76 4.48
C ILE A 93 -17.60 -9.57 4.11
N VAL A 94 -17.03 -9.63 2.90
CA VAL A 94 -16.24 -8.54 2.32
C VAL A 94 -17.19 -7.41 1.92
N PRO A 95 -16.88 -6.14 2.25
CA PRO A 95 -17.78 -5.02 1.93
C PRO A 95 -17.93 -4.81 0.43
N LYS A 96 -19.02 -4.11 0.04
CA LYS A 96 -19.33 -3.80 -1.36
C LYS A 96 -18.16 -3.15 -2.10
N THR A 97 -17.54 -2.18 -1.44
CA THR A 97 -16.30 -1.53 -1.86
C THR A 97 -15.24 -1.88 -0.84
N PHE A 98 -14.35 -2.82 -1.17
CA PHE A 98 -13.21 -3.19 -0.34
C PHE A 98 -11.96 -2.43 -0.78
N SER A 99 -11.82 -1.24 -0.22
CA SER A 99 -10.75 -0.28 -0.49
C SER A 99 -10.62 0.68 0.68
N ILE A 100 -9.41 0.84 1.21
CA ILE A 100 -9.17 1.72 2.37
C ILE A 100 -9.30 3.19 1.95
N SER A 101 -8.88 3.54 0.72
CA SER A 101 -8.99 4.90 0.17
C SER A 101 -10.42 5.29 -0.20
N GLU A 102 -11.23 4.38 -0.75
CA GLU A 102 -12.61 4.67 -1.17
C GLU A 102 -13.64 4.45 -0.06
N ASN A 103 -13.46 3.42 0.76
CA ASN A 103 -14.42 3.00 1.79
C ASN A 103 -13.70 2.57 3.08
N THR A 104 -13.09 3.55 3.74
CA THR A 104 -12.17 3.38 4.86
C THR A 104 -12.80 2.60 6.01
N GLU A 105 -14.01 2.97 6.44
CA GLU A 105 -14.65 2.40 7.62
C GLU A 105 -14.98 0.92 7.48
N GLU A 106 -15.72 0.53 6.43
CA GLU A 106 -16.09 -0.86 6.24
C GLU A 106 -14.88 -1.74 5.92
N SER A 107 -13.92 -1.22 5.15
CA SER A 107 -12.70 -1.97 4.79
C SER A 107 -11.83 -2.23 6.02
N MET A 108 -11.62 -1.22 6.87
CA MET A 108 -10.83 -1.39 8.09
C MET A 108 -11.57 -2.22 9.14
N TYR A 109 -12.90 -2.12 9.24
CA TYR A 109 -13.68 -3.02 10.08
C TYR A 109 -13.58 -4.48 9.64
N PHE A 110 -13.64 -4.75 8.33
CA PHE A 110 -13.40 -6.09 7.80
C PHE A 110 -12.01 -6.61 8.20
N LEU A 111 -10.95 -5.79 8.03
CA LEU A 111 -9.59 -6.16 8.42
C LEU A 111 -9.46 -6.42 9.94
N LYS A 112 -10.16 -5.63 10.77
CA LYS A 112 -10.24 -5.83 12.23
C LYS A 112 -10.82 -7.20 12.57
N ARG A 113 -11.96 -7.55 11.95
CA ARG A 113 -12.61 -8.85 12.14
C ARG A 113 -11.72 -9.99 11.69
N LEU A 114 -11.15 -9.91 10.47
CA LEU A 114 -10.24 -10.91 9.95
C LEU A 114 -9.05 -11.16 10.90
N PHE A 115 -8.41 -10.08 11.36
CA PHE A 115 -7.30 -10.18 12.31
C PHE A 115 -7.75 -10.85 13.61
N HIS A 116 -8.92 -10.48 14.14
CA HIS A 116 -9.45 -11.07 15.37
C HIS A 116 -9.71 -12.58 15.24
N CYS A 117 -10.33 -13.03 14.14
CA CYS A 117 -10.60 -14.45 13.89
C CYS A 117 -9.30 -15.26 13.86
N LEU A 118 -8.30 -14.74 13.15
CA LEU A 118 -6.99 -15.38 13.02
C LEU A 118 -6.23 -15.39 14.35
N TYR A 119 -6.23 -14.26 15.08
CA TYR A 119 -5.48 -14.14 16.32
C TYR A 119 -6.10 -14.93 17.49
N SER A 120 -7.43 -14.90 17.62
CA SER A 120 -8.13 -15.59 18.71
C SER A 120 -8.20 -17.11 18.49
N GLU A 121 -8.08 -17.55 17.23
CA GLU A 121 -8.28 -18.92 16.79
C GLU A 121 -9.60 -19.54 17.32
N LYS A 122 -10.64 -18.72 17.53
CA LYS A 122 -11.97 -19.18 17.96
C LYS A 122 -12.64 -20.07 16.90
N PRO A 123 -12.80 -19.61 15.64
CA PRO A 123 -13.36 -20.46 14.59
C PRO A 123 -12.32 -21.46 14.06
N LYS A 124 -12.78 -22.67 13.72
CA LYS A 124 -11.95 -23.67 13.01
C LYS A 124 -11.89 -23.41 11.50
N LEU A 125 -12.97 -22.88 10.94
CA LEU A 125 -13.11 -22.55 9.53
C LEU A 125 -13.35 -21.05 9.41
N ILE A 126 -12.53 -20.38 8.60
CA ILE A 126 -12.73 -18.98 8.24
C ILE A 126 -13.18 -18.93 6.78
N ILE A 127 -14.28 -18.26 6.51
CA ILE A 127 -14.83 -18.02 5.17
C ILE A 127 -14.72 -16.53 4.87
N VAL A 128 -14.04 -16.20 3.78
CA VAL A 128 -14.00 -14.83 3.23
C VAL A 128 -15.01 -14.77 2.09
N ASP A 129 -16.16 -14.19 2.35
CA ASP A 129 -17.32 -14.21 1.45
C ASP A 129 -17.40 -12.90 0.65
N TYR A 130 -17.25 -13.00 -0.67
CA TYR A 130 -17.29 -11.88 -1.61
C TYR A 130 -18.69 -11.60 -2.17
N ILE A 131 -19.76 -12.19 -1.61
CA ILE A 131 -21.13 -12.07 -2.15
C ILE A 131 -21.56 -10.63 -2.41
N LEU A 132 -21.27 -9.70 -1.48
CA LEU A 132 -21.61 -8.28 -1.63
C LEU A 132 -20.53 -7.46 -2.36
N CYS A 133 -19.32 -7.98 -2.55
CA CYS A 133 -18.18 -7.19 -3.02
C CYS A 133 -18.24 -6.96 -4.54
N ASP A 134 -18.39 -5.70 -4.95
CA ASP A 134 -18.44 -5.28 -6.36
C ASP A 134 -17.13 -4.64 -6.80
N TYR A 135 -16.37 -4.11 -5.84
CA TYR A 135 -15.12 -3.43 -6.08
C TYR A 135 -14.08 -3.82 -5.03
N LEU A 136 -12.90 -4.25 -5.48
CA LEU A 136 -11.78 -4.62 -4.63
C LEU A 136 -10.52 -3.91 -5.13
N ASP A 137 -9.82 -3.26 -4.19
CA ASP A 137 -8.66 -2.44 -4.51
C ASP A 137 -7.39 -2.92 -3.80
N VAL A 138 -6.25 -2.48 -4.31
CA VAL A 138 -4.94 -3.00 -3.91
C VAL A 138 -4.53 -2.57 -2.51
N ASP A 139 -5.03 -1.44 -2.03
CA ASP A 139 -4.73 -0.93 -0.68
C ASP A 139 -5.26 -1.87 0.42
N ALA A 140 -6.55 -2.20 0.36
CA ALA A 140 -7.21 -3.11 1.30
C ALA A 140 -6.74 -4.55 1.09
N SER A 141 -6.61 -4.98 -0.18
CA SER A 141 -6.17 -6.33 -0.51
C SER A 141 -4.76 -6.60 -0.02
N ALA A 142 -3.81 -5.67 -0.18
CA ALA A 142 -2.45 -5.87 0.30
C ALA A 142 -2.38 -5.99 1.83
N CYS A 143 -3.18 -5.21 2.55
CA CYS A 143 -3.27 -5.33 4.01
C CYS A 143 -3.83 -6.69 4.43
N MET A 144 -4.89 -7.16 3.75
CA MET A 144 -5.44 -8.50 3.95
C MET A 144 -4.37 -9.58 3.69
N ASP A 145 -3.60 -9.45 2.62
CA ASP A 145 -2.58 -10.41 2.21
C ASP A 145 -1.46 -10.51 3.25
N LEU A 146 -0.98 -9.38 3.77
CA LEU A 146 0.06 -9.33 4.80
C LEU A 146 -0.42 -9.98 6.11
N ILE A 147 -1.68 -9.77 6.49
CA ILE A 147 -2.29 -10.41 7.67
C ILE A 147 -2.39 -11.92 7.45
N LEU A 148 -2.95 -12.36 6.33
CA LEU A 148 -3.11 -13.78 5.99
C LEU A 148 -1.76 -14.48 5.92
N GLU A 149 -0.78 -13.93 5.20
CA GLU A 149 0.55 -14.49 5.08
C GLU A 149 1.22 -14.65 6.45
N GLY A 150 1.13 -13.61 7.31
CA GLY A 150 1.73 -13.63 8.63
C GLY A 150 1.19 -14.75 9.51
N PHE A 151 -0.14 -14.90 9.58
CA PHE A 151 -0.80 -15.94 10.37
C PHE A 151 -0.62 -17.34 9.77
N ILE A 152 -0.76 -17.50 8.45
CA ILE A 152 -0.59 -18.81 7.79
C ILE A 152 0.84 -19.32 7.97
N ASN A 153 1.84 -18.46 7.81
CA ASN A 153 3.24 -18.81 8.08
C ASN A 153 3.46 -19.20 9.55
N TYR A 154 2.83 -18.49 10.49
CA TYR A 154 2.86 -18.83 11.90
C TYR A 154 2.25 -20.21 12.19
N TYR A 155 1.04 -20.49 11.68
CA TYR A 155 0.37 -21.78 11.85
C TYR A 155 1.19 -22.94 11.27
N ASN A 156 1.75 -22.75 10.07
CA ASN A 156 2.62 -23.74 9.43
C ASN A 156 3.86 -24.05 10.29
N LYS A 157 4.51 -23.01 10.85
CA LYS A 157 5.64 -23.18 11.79
C LYS A 157 5.20 -23.92 13.06
N CYS A 158 4.03 -23.60 13.61
CA CYS A 158 3.48 -24.25 14.80
C CYS A 158 3.29 -25.75 14.57
N LEU A 159 2.62 -26.12 13.48
CA LEU A 159 2.34 -27.52 13.12
C LEU A 159 3.61 -28.31 12.80
N ASN A 160 4.59 -27.67 12.15
CA ASN A 160 5.90 -28.29 11.90
C ASN A 160 6.64 -28.62 13.21
N LYS A 161 6.56 -27.74 14.21
CA LYS A 161 7.10 -27.95 15.57
C LYS A 161 6.22 -28.81 16.48
N GLY A 162 5.02 -29.21 16.03
CA GLY A 162 4.12 -30.09 16.78
C GLY A 162 3.18 -29.38 17.74
N HIS A 163 3.04 -28.06 17.65
CA HIS A 163 2.01 -27.31 18.37
C HIS A 163 0.65 -27.49 17.69
N LYS A 164 -0.42 -27.46 18.49
CA LYS A 164 -1.79 -27.42 18.00
C LYS A 164 -2.13 -26.02 17.49
N VAL A 165 -2.88 -25.96 16.40
CA VAL A 165 -3.50 -24.75 15.83
C VAL A 165 -4.98 -25.10 15.66
N LYS A 166 -5.89 -24.22 16.06
CA LYS A 166 -7.34 -24.51 15.99
C LYS A 166 -7.93 -24.22 14.61
N ILE A 167 -7.33 -23.28 13.87
CA ILE A 167 -7.76 -22.96 12.50
C ILE A 167 -7.32 -24.07 11.55
N ASP A 168 -8.31 -24.74 10.97
CA ASP A 168 -8.12 -25.81 10.00
C ASP A 168 -8.00 -25.26 8.58
N ARG A 169 -8.92 -24.34 8.22
CA ARG A 169 -9.10 -23.86 6.84
C ARG A 169 -9.49 -22.38 6.81
N ILE A 170 -9.03 -21.72 5.75
CA ILE A 170 -9.42 -20.37 5.35
C ILE A 170 -9.82 -20.49 3.87
N LEU A 171 -11.05 -20.15 3.52
CA LEU A 171 -11.60 -20.35 2.18
C LEU A 171 -12.26 -19.06 1.66
N PRO A 172 -12.00 -18.66 0.42
CA PRO A 172 -12.80 -17.65 -0.24
C PRO A 172 -14.10 -18.25 -0.79
N LYS A 173 -15.15 -17.43 -0.95
CA LYS A 173 -16.46 -17.82 -1.50
C LYS A 173 -17.08 -16.68 -2.32
N ASN A 174 -17.89 -17.00 -3.34
CA ASN A 174 -18.72 -16.04 -4.09
C ASN A 174 -17.94 -14.97 -4.88
N PHE A 175 -16.81 -15.35 -5.48
CA PHE A 175 -15.95 -14.48 -6.28
C PHE A 175 -15.84 -14.94 -7.75
N GLU A 176 -16.25 -16.17 -8.03
CA GLU A 176 -15.98 -16.89 -9.28
C GLU A 176 -16.59 -16.19 -10.50
N ASN A 177 -17.80 -15.64 -10.32
CA ASN A 177 -18.55 -14.90 -11.35
C ASN A 177 -18.23 -13.39 -11.35
N LYS A 178 -17.14 -12.95 -10.70
CA LYS A 178 -16.76 -11.53 -10.58
C LYS A 178 -15.37 -11.30 -11.18
N PRO A 179 -15.24 -11.10 -12.51
CA PRO A 179 -13.93 -11.03 -13.19
C PRO A 179 -12.99 -9.97 -12.63
N LYS A 180 -13.48 -8.75 -12.36
CA LYS A 180 -12.67 -7.66 -11.78
C LYS A 180 -12.12 -8.02 -10.39
N ILE A 181 -12.96 -8.63 -9.55
CA ILE A 181 -12.57 -9.12 -8.21
C ILE A 181 -11.53 -10.24 -8.33
N LYS A 182 -11.80 -11.22 -9.21
CA LYS A 182 -10.89 -12.32 -9.51
C LYS A 182 -9.53 -11.81 -9.97
N ASN A 183 -9.48 -10.84 -10.88
CA ASN A 183 -8.23 -10.27 -11.37
C ASN A 183 -7.38 -9.76 -10.22
N VAL A 184 -7.93 -8.93 -9.35
CA VAL A 184 -7.16 -8.38 -8.22
C VAL A 184 -6.73 -9.50 -7.26
N LEU A 185 -7.65 -10.40 -6.90
CA LEU A 185 -7.38 -11.51 -5.98
C LEU A 185 -6.29 -12.49 -6.45
N PHE A 186 -6.27 -12.83 -7.74
CA PHE A 186 -5.31 -13.77 -8.34
C PHE A 186 -4.00 -13.10 -8.78
N SER A 187 -4.07 -11.83 -9.15
CA SER A 187 -2.89 -11.10 -9.64
C SER A 187 -2.03 -10.54 -8.53
N ILE A 188 -2.65 -10.19 -7.39
CA ILE A 188 -1.99 -9.36 -6.39
C ILE A 188 -1.53 -10.17 -5.18
N GLY A 189 -2.24 -11.23 -4.78
CA GLY A 189 -1.68 -12.19 -3.84
C GLY A 189 -2.63 -12.83 -2.83
N ALA A 190 -3.83 -12.30 -2.63
CA ALA A 190 -4.81 -12.85 -1.68
C ALA A 190 -4.99 -14.36 -1.84
N TYR A 191 -5.14 -14.81 -3.09
CA TYR A 191 -5.34 -16.23 -3.40
C TYR A 191 -4.10 -17.06 -3.26
N LYS A 192 -2.91 -16.48 -3.47
CA LYS A 192 -1.64 -17.18 -3.25
C LYS A 192 -1.49 -17.58 -1.78
N ASN A 193 -2.03 -16.78 -0.87
CA ASN A 193 -2.00 -17.03 0.57
C ASN A 193 -3.13 -18.00 1.01
N LEU A 194 -4.28 -18.02 0.34
CA LEU A 194 -5.40 -18.91 0.65
C LEU A 194 -5.20 -20.31 0.03
N LYS A 195 -5.32 -21.38 0.83
CA LYS A 195 -4.96 -22.75 0.41
C LYS A 195 -5.80 -23.24 -0.79
N ARG A 196 -5.17 -24.11 -1.60
CA ARG A 196 -5.80 -25.15 -2.45
C ARG A 196 -6.35 -24.72 -3.81
N PHE A 197 -6.05 -23.52 -4.29
CA PHE A 197 -6.36 -23.15 -5.67
C PHE A 197 -5.08 -23.20 -6.51
N GLU A 198 -5.07 -24.05 -7.52
CA GLU A 198 -4.13 -23.86 -8.62
C GLU A 198 -4.42 -22.51 -9.25
N MET A 199 -3.39 -21.69 -9.46
CA MET A 199 -3.54 -20.49 -10.26
C MET A 199 -4.01 -20.91 -11.65
N ILE A 200 -5.32 -20.84 -11.90
CA ILE A 200 -5.83 -20.91 -13.26
C ILE A 200 -5.17 -19.75 -13.99
N LYS A 201 -4.45 -20.07 -15.06
CA LYS A 201 -3.65 -19.10 -15.78
C LYS A 201 -4.51 -17.92 -16.22
N SER A 202 -3.95 -16.77 -15.88
CA SER A 202 -4.17 -15.44 -16.43
C SER A 202 -5.20 -14.59 -15.69
N PRO A 203 -4.77 -13.42 -15.19
CA PRO A 203 -5.63 -12.25 -15.16
C PRO A 203 -6.24 -12.06 -16.55
N ASP A 204 -7.40 -11.43 -16.62
CA ASP A 204 -7.98 -10.98 -17.87
C ASP A 204 -6.93 -10.22 -18.72
N ALA A 205 -7.01 -10.30 -20.06
CA ALA A 205 -6.01 -9.68 -20.94
C ALA A 205 -5.89 -8.16 -20.74
N ASP A 206 -6.92 -7.58 -20.14
CA ASP A 206 -7.06 -6.16 -19.81
C ASP A 206 -6.53 -5.79 -18.43
N PHE A 207 -6.03 -6.75 -17.65
CA PHE A 207 -5.46 -6.51 -16.33
C PHE A 207 -3.96 -6.77 -16.30
N ILE A 208 -3.18 -5.73 -16.07
CA ILE A 208 -1.72 -5.83 -15.89
C ILE A 208 -1.41 -5.63 -14.42
N ALA A 209 -0.73 -6.58 -13.79
CA ALA A 209 -0.48 -6.56 -12.35
C ALA A 209 0.91 -6.00 -12.01
N PHE A 210 0.99 -5.19 -10.96
CA PHE A 210 2.24 -4.87 -10.27
C PHE A 210 2.28 -5.57 -8.92
N ASN A 211 3.00 -6.71 -8.90
CA ASN A 211 3.14 -7.54 -7.71
C ASN A 211 3.74 -6.75 -6.54
N LEU A 212 3.29 -7.08 -5.33
CA LEU A 212 3.77 -6.50 -4.09
C LEU A 212 5.30 -6.47 -4.00
N ARG A 213 5.84 -5.27 -3.83
CA ARG A 213 7.26 -5.01 -3.52
C ARG A 213 7.39 -4.67 -2.05
N ILE A 214 8.32 -5.34 -1.39
CA ILE A 214 8.60 -5.17 0.04
C ILE A 214 10.00 -4.59 0.17
N GLY A 215 10.09 -3.35 0.64
CA GLY A 215 11.36 -2.76 1.07
C GLY A 215 11.61 -3.11 2.53
N ASP A 216 12.87 -3.33 2.90
CA ASP A 216 13.28 -3.64 4.27
C ASP A 216 14.53 -2.84 4.63
N LYS A 217 14.36 -1.81 5.47
CA LYS A 217 15.45 -0.90 5.88
C LYS A 217 16.64 -1.60 6.51
N GLN A 218 16.41 -2.73 7.19
CA GLN A 218 17.51 -3.46 7.82
C GLN A 218 18.41 -4.16 6.80
N GLN A 219 17.84 -4.59 5.67
CA GLN A 219 18.55 -5.27 4.60
C GLN A 219 19.06 -4.28 3.53
N ASP A 220 18.33 -3.20 3.27
CA ASP A 220 18.66 -2.21 2.23
C ASP A 220 19.40 -0.99 2.81
N LYS A 221 20.50 -1.22 3.52
CA LYS A 221 21.30 -0.14 4.11
C LYS A 221 21.89 0.83 3.08
N THR A 222 22.04 0.38 1.84
CA THR A 222 22.62 1.17 0.74
C THR A 222 21.56 1.87 -0.13
N GLY A 223 20.26 1.66 0.12
CA GLY A 223 19.17 2.22 -0.68
C GLY A 223 19.03 1.65 -2.10
N VAL A 224 19.72 0.54 -2.40
CA VAL A 224 19.76 -0.07 -3.74
C VAL A 224 18.44 -0.76 -4.06
N LEU A 225 17.81 -1.38 -3.07
CA LEU A 225 16.49 -2.01 -3.26
C LEU A 225 15.40 -0.94 -3.47
N LYS A 226 15.54 0.24 -2.84
CA LYS A 226 14.71 1.41 -3.15
C LYS A 226 14.83 1.83 -4.61
N GLU A 227 16.04 2.08 -5.10
CA GLU A 227 16.26 2.47 -6.51
C GLU A 227 15.75 1.42 -7.50
N ILE A 228 15.93 0.12 -7.20
CA ILE A 228 15.39 -0.97 -8.02
C ILE A 228 13.86 -0.92 -8.05
N HIS A 229 13.22 -0.80 -6.88
CA HIS A 229 11.75 -0.76 -6.81
C HIS A 229 11.19 0.51 -7.46
N GLU A 230 11.86 1.65 -7.35
CA GLU A 230 11.49 2.89 -8.06
C GLU A 230 11.51 2.65 -9.58
N THR A 231 12.62 2.13 -10.09
CA THR A 231 12.77 1.80 -11.51
C THR A 231 11.71 0.80 -11.97
N GLU A 232 11.44 -0.26 -11.19
CA GLU A 232 10.42 -1.25 -11.52
C GLU A 232 9.00 -0.66 -11.60
N ILE A 233 8.67 0.34 -10.76
CA ILE A 233 7.37 1.02 -10.82
C ILE A 233 7.29 1.91 -12.06
N VAL A 234 8.35 2.65 -12.37
CA VAL A 234 8.42 3.53 -13.56
C VAL A 234 8.32 2.70 -14.83
N ASP A 235 9.14 1.65 -14.96
CA ASP A 235 9.10 0.70 -16.09
C ASP A 235 7.70 0.09 -16.23
N TYR A 236 7.07 -0.28 -15.11
CA TYR A 236 5.73 -0.83 -15.11
C TYR A 236 4.68 0.16 -15.63
N VAL A 237 4.74 1.43 -15.22
CA VAL A 237 3.85 2.47 -15.74
C VAL A 237 4.08 2.67 -17.24
N ILE A 238 5.33 2.74 -17.69
CA ILE A 238 5.68 2.85 -19.12
C ILE A 238 5.10 1.67 -19.91
N ASP A 239 5.29 0.44 -19.43
CA ASP A 239 4.76 -0.77 -20.07
C ASP A 239 3.21 -0.75 -20.14
N CYS A 240 2.55 -0.24 -19.09
CA CYS A 240 1.10 -0.11 -19.07
C CYS A 240 0.60 0.92 -20.11
N LEU A 241 1.26 2.06 -20.21
CA LEU A 241 0.94 3.11 -21.19
C LEU A 241 1.18 2.63 -22.62
N ALA A 242 2.31 1.97 -22.86
CA ALA A 242 2.66 1.39 -24.15
C ALA A 242 1.62 0.35 -24.60
N SER A 243 1.07 -0.43 -23.65
CA SER A 243 0.02 -1.41 -23.94
C SER A 243 -1.29 -0.78 -24.43
N SER A 244 -1.47 0.51 -24.19
CA SER A 244 -2.62 1.31 -24.65
C SER A 244 -2.26 2.24 -25.82
N GLY A 245 -1.05 2.10 -26.38
CA GLY A 245 -0.59 2.89 -27.53
C GLY A 245 -0.03 4.26 -27.18
N HIS A 246 0.34 4.48 -25.91
CA HIS A 246 0.87 5.76 -25.44
C HIS A 246 2.34 5.68 -25.03
N VAL A 247 3.07 6.79 -25.13
CA VAL A 247 4.49 6.89 -24.77
C VAL A 247 4.70 8.13 -23.92
N LEU A 248 5.33 8.00 -22.75
CA LEU A 248 5.67 9.15 -21.94
C LEU A 248 6.72 10.02 -22.64
N THR A 249 6.56 11.34 -22.57
CA THR A 249 7.65 12.27 -22.87
C THR A 249 8.77 12.08 -21.84
N SER A 250 10.02 12.41 -22.22
CA SER A 250 11.14 12.34 -21.28
C SER A 250 10.93 13.20 -20.02
N THR A 251 10.18 14.32 -20.15
CA THR A 251 9.79 15.16 -19.03
C THR A 251 8.79 14.45 -18.11
N ALA A 252 7.76 13.79 -18.66
CA ALA A 252 6.77 13.06 -17.89
C ALA A 252 7.36 11.83 -17.20
N GLU A 253 8.25 11.09 -17.87
CA GLU A 253 9.01 9.99 -17.28
C GLU A 253 9.91 10.47 -16.13
N GLY A 254 10.65 11.56 -16.33
CA GLY A 254 11.48 12.16 -15.29
C GLY A 254 10.66 12.68 -14.09
N ASN A 255 9.45 13.17 -14.31
CA ASN A 255 8.53 13.56 -13.24
C ASN A 255 8.02 12.33 -12.49
N LEU A 256 7.63 11.27 -13.20
CA LEU A 256 7.16 10.02 -12.63
C LEU A 256 8.21 9.34 -11.74
N SER A 257 9.48 9.24 -12.20
CA SER A 257 10.56 8.70 -11.36
C SER A 257 10.72 9.51 -10.08
N LYS A 258 10.79 10.85 -10.17
CA LYS A 258 10.90 11.71 -8.98
C LYS A 258 9.71 11.55 -8.02
N VAL A 259 8.49 11.45 -8.55
CA VAL A 259 7.25 11.18 -7.78
C VAL A 259 7.39 9.89 -7.00
N VAL A 260 7.69 8.79 -7.69
CA VAL A 260 7.78 7.46 -7.08
C VAL A 260 8.90 7.43 -6.05
N GLY A 261 10.07 7.98 -6.39
CA GLY A 261 11.22 8.07 -5.50
C GLY A 261 10.94 8.86 -4.21
N GLU A 262 10.27 10.02 -4.31
CA GLU A 262 9.91 10.85 -3.16
C GLU A 262 8.90 10.13 -2.23
N VAL A 263 7.87 9.48 -2.79
CA VAL A 263 6.90 8.71 -1.98
C VAL A 263 7.55 7.53 -1.29
N MET A 264 8.41 6.81 -2.01
CA MET A 264 9.12 5.65 -1.47
C MET A 264 10.13 6.05 -0.40
N ALA A 265 10.85 7.15 -0.59
CA ALA A 265 11.72 7.73 0.42
C ALA A 265 10.92 8.10 1.66
N ASN A 266 9.77 8.77 1.51
CA ASN A 266 8.92 9.12 2.65
C ASN A 266 8.41 7.89 3.42
N ALA A 267 7.96 6.86 2.71
CA ALA A 267 7.48 5.61 3.31
C ALA A 267 8.58 4.84 4.04
N GLU A 268 9.84 4.99 3.62
CA GLU A 268 11.00 4.52 4.38
C GLU A 268 11.29 5.50 5.53
N GLU A 269 11.77 6.69 5.24
CA GLU A 269 12.38 7.62 6.21
C GLU A 269 11.48 8.01 7.39
N HIS A 270 10.16 8.15 7.18
CA HIS A 270 9.22 8.62 8.22
C HIS A 270 8.47 7.49 8.94
N SER A 271 8.86 6.24 8.73
CA SER A 271 8.32 5.09 9.46
C SER A 271 9.24 4.66 10.59
N ASN A 272 8.72 4.38 11.79
CA ASN A 272 9.48 3.64 12.81
C ASN A 272 9.48 2.12 12.59
N PHE A 273 8.73 1.63 11.60
CA PHE A 273 8.73 0.23 11.19
C PHE A 273 9.72 -0.01 10.04
N ARG A 274 10.22 -1.25 9.94
CA ARG A 274 11.29 -1.61 8.99
C ARG A 274 10.82 -1.79 7.55
N TYR A 275 9.55 -2.12 7.34
CA TYR A 275 9.03 -2.47 6.02
C TYR A 275 8.24 -1.34 5.38
N ARG A 276 8.40 -1.21 4.06
CA ARG A 276 7.48 -0.49 3.18
C ARG A 276 6.94 -1.42 2.09
N TYR A 277 5.81 -1.06 1.54
CA TYR A 277 5.07 -1.85 0.57
C TYR A 277 4.68 -0.99 -0.62
N ALA A 278 4.82 -1.53 -1.83
CA ALA A 278 4.33 -0.90 -3.06
C ALA A 278 3.63 -1.96 -3.92
N ILE A 279 2.44 -1.64 -4.42
CA ILE A 279 1.58 -2.59 -5.11
C ILE A 279 0.62 -1.86 -6.04
N GLY A 280 0.23 -2.47 -7.16
CA GLY A 280 -0.62 -1.79 -8.12
C GLY A 280 -1.22 -2.69 -9.18
N TYR A 281 -2.07 -2.09 -9.99
CA TYR A 281 -2.52 -2.68 -11.24
C TYR A 281 -2.84 -1.60 -12.28
N TYR A 282 -2.94 -2.02 -13.52
CA TYR A 282 -3.48 -1.25 -14.61
C TYR A 282 -4.63 -2.02 -15.23
N MET A 283 -5.78 -1.37 -15.32
CA MET A 283 -6.90 -1.83 -16.10
C MET A 283 -6.83 -1.12 -17.46
N LYS A 284 -6.72 -1.89 -18.54
CA LYS A 284 -6.74 -1.35 -19.90
C LYS A 284 -8.09 -0.69 -20.20
N PRO A 285 -8.10 0.31 -21.09
CA PRO A 285 -9.34 0.90 -21.54
C PRO A 285 -10.20 -0.15 -22.25
N ASN A 286 -11.50 -0.14 -22.01
CA ASN A 286 -12.46 -0.96 -22.75
C ASN A 286 -13.20 -0.08 -23.77
N LYS A 287 -12.82 -0.22 -25.04
CA LYS A 287 -13.40 0.56 -26.15
C LYS A 287 -14.88 0.31 -26.38
N ILE A 288 -15.42 -0.86 -25.98
CA ILE A 288 -16.83 -1.21 -26.17
C ILE A 288 -17.70 -0.47 -25.15
N ASN A 289 -17.23 -0.33 -23.91
CA ASN A 289 -17.95 0.34 -22.84
C ASN A 289 -17.55 1.82 -22.65
N ASN A 290 -16.66 2.33 -23.51
CA ASN A 290 -16.03 3.64 -23.36
C ASN A 290 -15.31 3.81 -22.01
N ASP A 291 -14.82 2.72 -21.41
CA ASP A 291 -14.09 2.75 -20.14
C ASP A 291 -12.66 3.26 -20.39
N LEU A 292 -12.22 4.21 -19.58
CA LEU A 292 -10.86 4.74 -19.62
C LEU A 292 -9.87 3.77 -18.97
N GLY A 293 -8.61 3.83 -19.38
CA GLY A 293 -7.54 3.06 -18.76
C GLY A 293 -7.26 3.60 -17.36
N VAL A 294 -7.28 2.74 -16.34
CA VAL A 294 -7.10 3.16 -14.94
C VAL A 294 -5.86 2.51 -14.37
N PHE A 295 -4.88 3.35 -14.03
CA PHE A 295 -3.70 2.97 -13.27
C PHE A 295 -3.94 3.17 -11.78
N LYS A 296 -3.53 2.18 -10.99
CA LYS A 296 -3.60 2.20 -9.54
C LYS A 296 -2.28 1.80 -8.92
N LEU A 297 -1.82 2.60 -7.96
CA LEU A 297 -0.63 2.34 -7.18
C LEU A 297 -0.90 2.70 -5.72
N SER A 298 -0.60 1.78 -4.82
CA SER A 298 -0.61 2.00 -3.38
C SER A 298 0.80 1.81 -2.84
N ILE A 299 1.29 2.81 -2.13
CA ILE A 299 2.53 2.77 -1.36
C ILE A 299 2.18 3.01 0.10
N PHE A 300 2.63 2.13 0.99
CA PHE A 300 2.30 2.24 2.40
C PHE A 300 3.37 1.63 3.30
N ASN A 301 3.32 2.03 4.55
CA ASN A 301 4.09 1.48 5.65
C ASN A 301 3.17 1.34 6.87
N PHE A 302 3.45 0.32 7.66
CA PHE A 302 2.99 0.31 9.04
C PHE A 302 3.95 1.14 9.90
N GLY A 303 3.54 1.58 11.07
CA GLY A 303 4.39 2.30 12.02
C GLY A 303 3.68 3.47 12.68
N GLN A 304 4.47 4.47 13.07
CA GLN A 304 3.97 5.78 13.48
C GLN A 304 3.20 6.45 12.35
N THR A 305 2.12 7.13 12.72
CA THR A 305 1.42 8.04 11.82
C THR A 305 2.24 9.31 11.61
N ILE A 306 1.88 10.10 10.59
CA ILE A 306 2.49 11.42 10.36
C ILE A 306 2.36 12.27 11.63
N TYR A 307 1.17 12.34 12.22
CA TYR A 307 0.95 13.09 13.46
C TYR A 307 1.85 12.60 14.60
N GLU A 308 1.96 11.29 14.81
CA GLU A 308 2.84 10.73 15.85
C GLU A 308 4.32 11.01 15.59
N SER A 309 4.73 11.12 14.32
CA SER A 309 6.11 11.43 13.95
C SER A 309 6.54 12.86 14.34
N PHE A 310 5.58 13.77 14.51
CA PHE A 310 5.80 15.13 15.03
C PHE A 310 5.54 15.21 16.54
N SER A 311 4.43 14.66 17.03
CA SER A 311 3.98 14.83 18.42
C SER A 311 4.71 13.94 19.44
N LYS A 312 5.29 12.80 19.03
CA LYS A 312 5.93 11.82 19.93
C LYS A 312 7.43 11.65 19.69
N ASN A 313 8.04 12.49 18.86
CA ASN A 313 9.43 12.35 18.48
C ASN A 313 10.26 13.51 19.04
N ASP A 314 11.03 13.24 20.11
CA ASP A 314 11.88 14.24 20.78
C ASP A 314 13.01 14.78 19.88
N ASN A 315 13.29 14.10 18.76
CA ASN A 315 14.26 14.51 17.75
C ASN A 315 13.64 15.32 16.60
N CYS A 316 12.39 15.75 16.72
CA CYS A 316 11.75 16.62 15.74
C CYS A 316 12.34 18.04 15.76
N ASN A 317 12.13 18.79 14.67
CA ASN A 317 12.49 20.20 14.61
C ASN A 317 11.55 21.00 15.53
N SER A 318 12.08 21.53 16.64
CA SER A 318 11.28 22.23 17.67
C SER A 318 10.51 23.42 17.10
N VAL A 319 11.11 24.18 16.16
CA VAL A 319 10.45 25.32 15.51
C VAL A 319 9.21 24.88 14.74
N ILE A 320 9.26 23.74 14.06
CA ILE A 320 8.11 23.21 13.31
C ILE A 320 7.02 22.71 14.26
N VAL A 321 7.42 22.04 15.35
CA VAL A 321 6.48 21.56 16.37
C VAL A 321 5.78 22.74 17.07
N GLU A 322 6.51 23.81 17.40
CA GLU A 322 5.95 25.05 17.95
C GLU A 322 4.96 25.68 16.97
N GLN A 323 5.31 25.80 15.67
CA GLN A 323 4.39 26.31 14.65
C GLN A 323 3.11 25.46 14.52
N MET A 324 3.23 24.14 14.59
CA MET A 324 2.07 23.24 14.58
C MET A 324 1.20 23.43 15.83
N ALA A 325 1.81 23.59 17.00
CA ALA A 325 1.12 23.84 18.26
C ALA A 325 0.40 25.21 18.28
N ASP A 326 1.05 26.26 17.77
CA ASP A 326 0.43 27.58 17.61
C ASP A 326 -0.77 27.53 16.67
N LEU A 327 -0.67 26.78 15.58
CA LEU A 327 -1.77 26.56 14.64
C LEU A 327 -2.92 25.80 15.32
N SER A 328 -2.62 24.77 16.11
CA SER A 328 -3.62 24.08 16.95
C SER A 328 -4.31 25.02 17.92
N GLN A 329 -3.56 25.92 18.57
CA GLN A 329 -4.11 26.89 19.50
C GLN A 329 -5.09 27.83 18.79
N GLN A 330 -4.75 28.32 17.59
CA GLN A 330 -5.65 29.13 16.77
C GLN A 330 -6.96 28.39 16.45
N TYR A 331 -6.87 27.13 16.03
CA TYR A 331 -8.05 26.31 15.72
C TYR A 331 -8.90 26.05 16.98
N THR A 332 -8.26 25.90 18.13
CA THR A 332 -8.93 25.74 19.43
C THR A 332 -9.69 27.01 19.80
N THR A 333 -9.06 28.18 19.72
CA THR A 333 -9.70 29.48 19.99
C THR A 333 -10.90 29.73 19.06
N LYS A 334 -10.79 29.34 17.79
CA LYS A 334 -11.87 29.43 16.79
C LYS A 334 -12.93 28.32 16.93
N ARG A 335 -12.76 27.37 17.86
CA ARG A 335 -13.64 26.20 18.09
C ARG A 335 -13.87 25.36 16.84
N TRP A 336 -12.83 25.20 16.05
CA TRP A 336 -12.88 24.45 14.79
C TRP A 336 -12.61 22.96 14.96
N PHE A 337 -11.91 22.56 16.02
CA PHE A 337 -11.80 21.15 16.36
C PHE A 337 -13.15 20.59 16.77
N LYS A 338 -13.60 19.59 16.00
CA LYS A 338 -14.86 18.86 16.21
C LYS A 338 -14.55 17.38 16.23
N LYS A 339 -14.93 16.73 17.32
CA LYS A 339 -14.73 15.29 17.52
C LYS A 339 -15.24 14.49 16.33
N ALA A 340 -14.44 13.53 15.87
CA ALA A 340 -14.73 12.65 14.75
C ALA A 340 -15.09 13.36 13.44
N LYS A 341 -14.70 14.63 13.28
CA LYS A 341 -14.91 15.43 12.05
C LYS A 341 -13.63 16.09 11.59
N PHE A 342 -13.00 16.84 12.49
CA PHE A 342 -11.73 17.51 12.26
C PHE A 342 -11.02 17.69 13.60
N GLU A 343 -9.95 16.92 13.81
CA GLU A 343 -9.20 16.93 15.05
C GLU A 343 -7.76 17.40 14.80
N GLU A 344 -7.02 17.67 15.87
CA GLU A 344 -5.63 18.15 15.80
C GLU A 344 -4.74 17.27 14.90
N GLU A 345 -4.91 15.96 14.99
CA GLU A 345 -4.20 15.00 14.14
C GLU A 345 -4.37 15.30 12.64
N THR A 346 -5.58 15.69 12.22
CA THR A 346 -5.91 16.03 10.83
C THR A 346 -5.24 17.32 10.39
N LEU A 347 -5.24 18.33 11.27
CA LEU A 347 -4.56 19.60 11.02
C LEU A 347 -3.05 19.42 10.87
N TRP A 348 -2.41 18.68 11.79
CA TRP A 348 -0.98 18.43 11.77
C TRP A 348 -0.58 17.60 10.56
N THR A 349 -1.41 16.61 10.19
CA THR A 349 -1.20 15.83 8.97
C THR A 349 -1.24 16.73 7.73
N LEU A 350 -2.22 17.65 7.62
CA LEU A 350 -2.27 18.61 6.52
C LEU A 350 -1.08 19.58 6.52
N TYR A 351 -0.70 20.10 7.69
CA TYR A 351 0.44 21.00 7.83
C TYR A 351 1.76 20.32 7.47
N SER A 352 1.89 19.01 7.74
CA SER A 352 3.08 18.25 7.37
C SER A 352 3.35 18.18 5.87
N LEU A 353 2.34 18.42 5.04
CA LEU A 353 2.44 18.35 3.58
C LEU A 353 3.04 19.62 2.96
N GLN A 354 3.04 20.73 3.70
CA GLN A 354 3.46 22.03 3.19
C GLN A 354 4.97 22.06 2.94
N GLU A 355 5.41 22.90 2.00
CA GLU A 355 6.84 23.04 1.76
C GLU A 355 7.59 23.45 3.03
N GLY A 356 8.78 22.90 3.23
CA GLY A 356 9.64 23.19 4.39
C GLY A 356 9.28 22.44 5.67
N VAL A 357 8.18 21.69 5.72
CA VAL A 357 7.75 20.98 6.93
C VAL A 357 8.32 19.56 6.95
N THR A 358 9.04 19.20 8.01
CA THR A 358 9.67 17.88 8.17
C THR A 358 9.85 17.51 9.64
N SER A 359 9.71 16.23 9.95
CA SER A 359 9.89 15.69 11.30
C SER A 359 11.35 15.43 11.69
N MET A 360 12.33 15.81 10.84
CA MET A 360 13.76 15.50 11.04
C MET A 360 14.60 16.75 11.35
N LYS A 361 15.39 16.71 12.43
CA LYS A 361 16.16 17.84 12.99
C LYS A 361 17.22 18.48 12.07
N ASN A 362 17.73 17.76 11.07
CA ASN A 362 18.87 18.18 10.23
C ASN A 362 18.58 18.13 8.72
N TRP A 363 17.31 18.12 8.33
CA TRP A 363 16.95 17.91 6.93
C TRP A 363 16.78 19.24 6.18
N LYS A 364 17.75 19.60 5.34
CA LYS A 364 17.73 20.83 4.50
C LYS A 364 16.69 20.80 3.36
N ARG A 365 15.78 19.80 3.29
CA ARG A 365 14.85 19.59 2.15
C ARG A 365 13.43 19.11 2.56
N GLY A 366 12.59 19.96 3.12
CA GLY A 366 11.16 19.66 3.34
C GLY A 366 10.27 19.79 2.09
N LYS A 367 10.68 19.32 0.91
CA LYS A 367 9.91 19.55 -0.34
C LYS A 367 9.13 18.34 -0.87
N GLY A 368 9.28 17.15 -0.27
CA GLY A 368 8.90 15.88 -0.91
C GLY A 368 7.40 15.72 -1.17
N THR A 369 6.55 15.95 -0.18
CA THR A 369 5.12 15.61 -0.31
C THR A 369 4.36 16.60 -1.21
N ILE A 370 4.63 17.91 -1.08
CA ILE A 370 4.02 18.92 -1.95
C ILE A 370 4.43 18.74 -3.42
N ARG A 371 5.70 18.39 -3.67
CA ARG A 371 6.22 18.12 -5.02
C ARG A 371 5.67 16.83 -5.61
N PHE A 372 5.42 15.82 -4.78
CA PHE A 372 4.71 14.64 -5.21
C PHE A 372 3.30 14.98 -5.69
N ILE A 373 2.56 15.79 -4.93
CA ILE A 373 1.20 16.24 -5.30
C ILE A 373 1.23 17.07 -6.59
N ASP A 374 2.15 18.04 -6.70
CA ASP A 374 2.36 18.86 -7.91
C ASP A 374 2.56 17.98 -9.15
N ARG A 375 3.48 17.03 -9.06
CA ARG A 375 3.81 16.15 -10.19
C ARG A 375 2.72 15.13 -10.48
N PHE A 376 1.94 14.70 -9.48
CA PHE A 376 0.74 13.89 -9.70
C PHE A 376 -0.27 14.67 -10.57
N PHE A 377 -0.51 15.94 -10.28
CA PHE A 377 -1.41 16.76 -11.10
C PHE A 377 -0.87 17.01 -12.50
N LYS A 378 0.45 17.22 -12.64
CA LYS A 378 1.09 17.31 -13.96
C LYS A 378 0.97 16.02 -14.78
N LEU A 379 0.99 14.86 -14.11
CA LEU A 379 0.77 13.56 -14.76
C LEU A 379 -0.71 13.32 -15.09
N LYS A 380 -1.64 13.83 -14.26
CA LYS A 380 -3.08 13.80 -14.52
C LYS A 380 -3.43 14.55 -15.81
N GLY A 381 -2.81 15.71 -16.06
CA GLY A 381 -3.13 16.57 -17.19
C GLY A 381 -4.46 17.34 -17.04
N ASP A 382 -4.78 18.17 -18.03
CA ASP A 382 -5.95 19.07 -18.02
C ASP A 382 -7.12 18.50 -18.86
N ASP A 383 -7.58 17.30 -18.53
CA ASP A 383 -8.80 16.74 -19.12
C ASP A 383 -10.03 17.15 -18.28
N CYS A 384 -10.86 18.02 -18.83
CA CYS A 384 -12.06 18.55 -18.18
C CYS A 384 -13.12 17.47 -17.83
N ASN A 385 -12.97 16.25 -18.35
CA ASN A 385 -13.83 15.11 -18.03
C ASN A 385 -13.22 14.13 -17.01
N ASP A 386 -12.02 14.38 -16.48
CA ASP A 386 -11.36 13.48 -15.52
C ASP A 386 -11.81 13.72 -14.07
N ASN A 387 -12.92 13.07 -13.73
CA ASN A 387 -13.47 12.95 -12.37
C ASN A 387 -13.01 11.67 -11.65
N VAL A 388 -12.07 10.92 -12.24
CA VAL A 388 -11.66 9.60 -11.76
C VAL A 388 -10.30 9.65 -11.08
N SER A 389 -9.37 10.43 -11.62
CA SER A 389 -8.02 10.56 -11.08
C SER A 389 -8.05 11.25 -9.72
N LYS A 390 -7.44 10.60 -8.75
CA LYS A 390 -7.22 11.17 -7.43
C LYS A 390 -6.07 10.49 -6.73
N LEU A 391 -5.45 11.26 -5.85
CA LEU A 391 -4.50 10.78 -4.88
C LEU A 391 -5.19 10.82 -3.51
N THR A 392 -5.04 9.77 -2.70
CA THR A 392 -5.55 9.74 -1.33
C THR A 392 -4.42 9.38 -0.37
N LEU A 393 -4.24 10.22 0.65
CA LEU A 393 -3.33 9.99 1.76
C LEU A 393 -4.16 9.67 3.01
N ILE A 394 -3.83 8.56 3.66
CA ILE A 394 -4.40 8.15 4.94
C ILE A 394 -3.25 7.95 5.92
N SER A 395 -3.30 8.63 7.06
CA SER A 395 -2.34 8.43 8.14
C SER A 395 -3.06 8.54 9.48
N GLY A 396 -3.04 7.47 10.26
CA GLY A 396 -3.84 7.39 11.48
C GLY A 396 -5.34 7.56 11.19
N ASN A 397 -5.93 8.56 11.81
CA ASN A 397 -7.32 8.97 11.66
C ASN A 397 -7.51 10.10 10.64
N SER A 398 -6.46 10.49 9.92
CA SER A 398 -6.53 11.57 8.92
C SER A 398 -6.62 11.02 7.51
N LYS A 399 -7.52 11.58 6.71
CA LYS A 399 -7.68 11.28 5.29
C LYS A 399 -7.69 12.58 4.47
N ILE A 400 -6.80 12.66 3.49
CA ILE A 400 -6.67 13.79 2.57
C ILE A 400 -6.82 13.29 1.13
N ILE A 401 -7.72 13.91 0.37
CA ILE A 401 -8.00 13.59 -1.03
C ILE A 401 -7.54 14.75 -1.91
N PHE A 402 -6.77 14.42 -2.94
CA PHE A 402 -6.31 15.36 -3.96
C PHE A 402 -6.92 14.95 -5.30
N ASP A 403 -7.85 15.75 -5.84
CA ASP A 403 -8.51 15.51 -7.13
C ASP A 403 -8.23 16.61 -8.18
N GLY A 404 -7.60 17.71 -7.76
CA GLY A 404 -7.24 18.85 -8.61
C GLY A 404 -8.10 20.09 -8.35
N THR A 405 -9.12 19.99 -7.48
CA THR A 405 -10.03 21.10 -7.17
C THR A 405 -9.30 22.28 -6.52
N TYR A 406 -8.32 22.01 -5.65
CA TYR A 406 -7.49 23.02 -5.01
C TYR A 406 -6.08 22.98 -5.61
N PRO A 407 -5.64 24.02 -6.35
CA PRO A 407 -4.29 24.07 -6.90
C PRO A 407 -3.27 24.38 -5.80
N LEU A 408 -2.00 24.15 -6.13
CA LEU A 408 -0.88 24.66 -5.33
C LEU A 408 -0.84 26.18 -5.42
N GLN A 409 -0.61 26.81 -4.28
CA GLN A 409 -0.47 28.26 -4.19
C GLN A 409 0.95 28.60 -3.74
N GLU A 410 1.49 29.70 -4.24
CA GLU A 410 2.75 30.26 -3.77
C GLU A 410 2.44 31.34 -2.73
N ILE A 411 2.99 31.16 -1.52
CA ILE A 411 2.93 32.16 -0.46
C ILE A 411 4.36 32.62 -0.12
N ILE A 412 4.50 33.87 0.28
CA ILE A 412 5.75 34.41 0.79
C ILE A 412 5.70 34.30 2.32
N LYS A 413 6.61 33.53 2.92
CA LYS A 413 6.66 33.33 4.37
C LYS A 413 7.91 33.98 4.97
N GLY A 414 7.71 34.93 5.89
CA GLY A 414 8.77 35.62 6.61
C GLY A 414 9.49 36.72 5.83
N ASN A 415 10.53 37.30 6.43
CA ASN A 415 11.31 38.41 5.86
C ASN A 415 12.27 37.99 4.72
N ASP A 416 12.45 36.69 4.49
CA ASP A 416 13.42 36.14 3.52
C ASP A 416 12.91 36.06 2.07
N GLU A 417 11.71 36.58 1.78
CA GLU A 417 11.08 36.69 0.43
C GLU A 417 11.04 35.40 -0.42
N LYS A 418 11.30 34.22 0.15
CA LYS A 418 11.28 32.97 -0.62
C LYS A 418 9.84 32.48 -0.83
N PRO A 419 9.42 32.25 -2.09
CA PRO A 419 8.12 31.65 -2.36
C PRO A 419 8.12 30.20 -1.85
N MET A 420 7.08 29.85 -1.12
CA MET A 420 6.81 28.50 -0.61
C MET A 420 5.50 27.99 -1.20
N GLN A 421 5.49 26.74 -1.64
CA GLN A 421 4.28 26.09 -2.12
C GLN A 421 3.45 25.56 -0.97
N VAL A 422 2.15 25.89 -1.00
CA VAL A 422 1.17 25.44 -0.02
C VAL A 422 -0.09 24.92 -0.68
N MET A 423 -0.77 24.03 0.04
CA MET A 423 -2.08 23.50 -0.31
C MET A 423 -2.95 23.48 0.95
N THR A 424 -3.90 24.41 1.02
CA THR A 424 -4.70 24.68 2.22
C THR A 424 -6.12 24.15 2.15
N PHE A 425 -6.58 23.73 0.97
CA PHE A 425 -7.95 23.23 0.73
C PHE A 425 -9.04 24.21 1.13
N ASN A 426 -8.77 25.51 1.01
CA ASN A 426 -9.74 26.58 1.19
C ASN A 426 -9.51 27.67 0.14
N ASN A 427 -10.51 28.53 -0.04
CA ASN A 427 -10.48 29.55 -1.09
C ASN A 427 -9.56 30.73 -0.73
N SER A 428 -9.21 30.89 0.55
CA SER A 428 -8.35 31.96 1.04
C SER A 428 -6.85 31.67 0.89
N GLY A 429 -6.46 30.41 0.65
CA GLY A 429 -5.04 30.04 0.61
C GLY A 429 -4.36 30.04 1.98
N ASN A 430 -5.14 30.08 3.07
CA ASN A 430 -4.61 30.27 4.42
C ASN A 430 -4.72 28.99 5.25
N ILE A 431 -3.59 28.43 5.69
CA ILE A 431 -3.57 27.20 6.50
C ILE A 431 -4.19 27.40 7.90
N SER A 432 -4.24 28.65 8.38
CA SER A 432 -4.92 29.06 9.61
C SER A 432 -6.44 29.17 9.45
N GLU A 433 -7.00 28.73 8.32
CA GLU A 433 -8.43 28.63 8.05
C GLU A 433 -8.87 27.19 7.79
N LEU A 434 -10.10 26.86 8.21
CA LEU A 434 -10.65 25.52 8.12
C LEU A 434 -10.62 25.03 6.65
N PRO A 435 -10.03 23.85 6.37
CA PRO A 435 -10.07 23.26 5.04
C PRO A 435 -11.46 22.72 4.71
N ASN A 436 -11.72 22.51 3.43
CA ASN A 436 -12.92 21.88 2.94
C ASN A 436 -13.01 20.42 3.42
N ASP A 437 -14.10 20.10 4.12
CA ASP A 437 -14.35 18.81 4.76
C ASP A 437 -14.65 17.68 3.76
N LYS A 438 -14.82 17.97 2.47
CA LYS A 438 -14.84 16.93 1.43
C LYS A 438 -13.45 16.35 1.16
N TYR A 439 -12.40 17.15 1.38
CA TYR A 439 -11.03 16.83 0.99
C TYR A 439 -10.13 16.48 2.15
N VAL A 440 -10.33 17.15 3.30
CA VAL A 440 -9.53 16.95 4.50
C VAL A 440 -10.46 16.51 5.62
N THR A 441 -10.37 15.24 6.02
CA THR A 441 -11.33 14.62 6.93
C THR A 441 -10.65 13.85 8.04
N PHE A 442 -11.30 13.85 9.20
CA PHE A 442 -11.09 12.82 10.20
C PHE A 442 -11.92 11.57 9.85
N VAL A 443 -11.31 10.40 9.95
CA VAL A 443 -11.95 9.09 9.83
C VAL A 443 -11.78 8.32 11.14
N PRO A 444 -12.87 7.86 11.81
CA PRO A 444 -12.77 7.11 13.08
C PRO A 444 -11.89 5.84 13.04
N PRO A 445 -11.85 5.07 11.94
CA PRO A 445 -10.84 4.03 11.72
C PRO A 445 -9.41 4.58 11.78
N THR A 446 -8.55 4.00 12.61
CA THR A 446 -7.12 4.35 12.63
C THR A 446 -6.32 3.39 11.76
N PHE A 447 -5.67 3.89 10.71
CA PHE A 447 -4.64 3.16 9.97
C PHE A 447 -3.28 3.30 10.68
N PRO A 448 -2.62 2.20 11.12
CA PRO A 448 -1.40 2.28 11.92
C PRO A 448 -0.15 2.51 11.06
N GLY A 449 -0.02 3.72 10.53
CA GLY A 449 1.08 4.14 9.67
C GLY A 449 0.60 5.14 8.63
N THR A 450 1.13 5.05 7.41
CA THR A 450 0.75 5.93 6.30
C THR A 450 0.50 5.12 5.04
N LEU A 451 -0.59 5.44 4.35
CA LEU A 451 -1.03 4.84 3.10
C LEU A 451 -1.24 5.97 2.08
N ILE A 452 -0.56 5.87 0.95
CA ILE A 452 -0.73 6.76 -0.19
C ILE A 452 -1.22 5.92 -1.36
N THR A 453 -2.33 6.33 -1.96
CA THR A 453 -2.94 5.64 -3.10
C THR A 453 -3.13 6.62 -4.24
N ALA A 454 -2.56 6.31 -5.39
CA ALA A 454 -2.73 7.04 -6.63
C ALA A 454 -3.66 6.24 -7.55
N LYS A 455 -4.76 6.86 -7.96
CA LYS A 455 -5.64 6.41 -9.02
C LYS A 455 -5.51 7.42 -10.14
N ILE A 456 -5.04 6.98 -11.31
CA ILE A 456 -4.81 7.85 -12.45
C ILE A 456 -5.59 7.29 -13.63
N CYS A 457 -6.44 8.13 -14.18
CA CYS A 457 -7.09 7.94 -15.45
C CYS A 457 -6.13 8.35 -16.56
N LEU A 458 -5.84 7.43 -17.45
CA LEU A 458 -4.89 7.61 -18.53
C LEU A 458 -5.68 7.85 -19.82
N THR A 459 -5.70 9.09 -20.30
CA THR A 459 -6.37 9.51 -21.55
C THR A 459 -5.35 9.91 -22.62
N ASN A 460 -5.77 9.98 -23.88
CA ASN A 460 -4.90 10.35 -25.01
C ASN A 460 -4.23 11.73 -24.85
N LYS A 461 -4.83 12.65 -24.07
CA LYS A 461 -4.30 13.99 -23.82
C LYS A 461 -3.25 14.02 -22.70
N ASN A 462 -3.21 13.00 -21.85
CA ASN A 462 -2.36 12.96 -20.64
C ASN A 462 -0.95 12.40 -20.93
N ILE A 463 -0.68 11.95 -22.17
CA ILE A 463 0.43 11.02 -22.47
C ILE A 463 1.06 11.30 -23.85
N ILE A 464 0.93 12.53 -24.39
CA ILE A 464 1.64 12.95 -25.63
C ILE A 464 2.51 14.16 -25.33
#